data_AF-A0A934ABJ8-F1
#
_entry.id   AF-A0A934ABJ8-F1
#
_cell.length_a   1.000
_cell.length_b   1.000
_cell.length_c   1.000
_cell.angle_alpha   90.00
_cell.angle_beta   90.00
_cell.angle_gamma   90.00
#
_symmetry.space_group_name_H-M   'P 1'
#
loop_
_entity.id
_entity.type
_entity.pdbx_description
1 polymer ?
#
loop_
_entity_poly.entity_id
_entity_poly.type
_entity_poly.pdbx_seq_one_letter_code
_entity_poly.pdbx_strand_id
1 'polypeptide(L)'
;MSKYMQLTVTVRPYYQKDLQGTYPKLARDLGYLDSSLANRNPSLYELVGQLDQLLYRHDGTPLREVLLRHSEKLRNQYKIIQENIADWKLAQADKLLYGIEDTFDEIESELD
;
A
#
# COMPACT_ATOMS: atom_id res chain seq x y z
N MET A 1 8.42 -26.01 -15.68
CA MET A 1 8.21 -25.68 -14.25
C MET A 1 9.03 -26.63 -13.38
N SER A 2 9.66 -26.14 -12.32
CA SER A 2 10.48 -26.97 -11.41
C SER A 2 9.61 -27.98 -10.64
N LYS A 3 10.12 -29.20 -10.44
CA LYS A 3 9.41 -30.30 -9.77
C LYS A 3 9.32 -30.15 -8.24
N TYR A 4 10.26 -29.43 -7.63
CA TYR A 4 10.41 -29.35 -6.17
C TYR A 4 10.77 -27.95 -5.66
N MET A 5 10.86 -26.96 -6.54
CA MET A 5 11.28 -25.61 -6.17
C MET A 5 10.27 -24.60 -6.70
N GLN A 6 9.98 -23.60 -5.88
CA GLN A 6 9.16 -22.46 -6.26
C GLN A 6 9.96 -21.17 -5.99
N LEU A 7 9.78 -20.21 -6.88
CA LEU A 7 10.28 -18.86 -6.69
C LEU A 7 9.14 -18.03 -6.11
N THR A 8 9.41 -17.35 -5.01
CA THR A 8 8.47 -16.46 -4.34
C THR A 8 9.04 -15.05 -4.39
N VAL A 9 8.27 -14.11 -4.94
CA VAL A 9 8.58 -12.69 -4.89
C VAL A 9 7.60 -12.04 -3.92
N THR A 10 8.12 -11.27 -2.96
CA THR A 10 7.31 -10.62 -1.93
C THR A 10 7.85 -9.22 -1.67
N VAL A 11 6.95 -8.23 -1.64
CA VAL A 11 7.26 -6.86 -1.20
C VAL A 11 7.08 -6.80 0.31
N ARG A 12 8.08 -6.32 1.03
CA ARG A 12 8.07 -6.24 2.50
C ARG A 12 8.09 -4.77 2.94
N PRO A 13 7.41 -4.43 4.05
CA PRO A 13 7.51 -3.10 4.64
C PRO A 13 8.95 -2.86 5.12
N TYR A 14 9.45 -1.63 4.92
CA TYR A 14 10.74 -1.18 5.45
C TYR A 14 10.60 0.21 6.09
N TYR A 15 9.85 0.26 7.19
CA TYR A 15 9.69 1.47 7.99
C TYR A 15 10.85 1.61 8.99
N GLN A 16 11.38 2.82 9.19
CA GLN A 16 12.45 3.06 10.19
C GLN A 16 11.97 2.84 11.63
N LYS A 17 10.68 3.07 11.91
CA LYS A 17 10.06 2.88 13.23
C LYS A 17 8.93 1.85 13.14
N ASP A 18 7.90 2.17 12.38
CA ASP A 18 6.67 1.40 12.15
C ASP A 18 5.73 2.25 11.26
N LEU A 19 4.62 1.67 10.79
CA LEU A 19 3.64 2.41 10.00
C LEU A 19 3.11 3.63 10.77
N GLN A 20 2.89 3.50 12.08
CA GLN A 20 2.41 4.58 12.93
C GLN A 20 3.43 5.72 13.09
N GLY A 21 4.72 5.40 13.15
CA GLY A 21 5.78 6.39 13.25
C GLY A 21 6.10 7.09 11.93
N THR A 22 5.86 6.44 10.80
CA THR A 22 6.07 7.02 9.45
C THR A 22 4.82 7.74 8.93
N TYR A 23 3.64 7.16 9.11
CA TYR A 23 2.34 7.68 8.65
C TYR A 23 1.33 7.76 9.80
N PRO A 24 1.49 8.72 10.73
CA PRO A 24 0.70 8.79 11.95
C PRO A 24 -0.79 9.03 11.72
N LYS A 25 -1.19 9.84 10.73
CA LYS A 25 -2.59 10.13 10.43
C LYS A 25 -3.25 8.93 9.74
N LEU A 26 -2.59 8.36 8.73
CA LEU A 26 -3.03 7.13 8.09
C LEU A 26 -3.21 5.99 9.12
N ALA A 27 -2.23 5.79 10.01
CA ALA A 27 -2.30 4.75 11.02
C ALA A 27 -3.44 4.98 12.02
N ARG A 28 -3.72 6.24 12.36
CA ARG A 28 -4.87 6.61 13.21
C ARG A 28 -6.19 6.24 12.53
N ASP A 29 -6.36 6.63 11.28
CA ASP A 29 -7.62 6.39 10.56
C ASP A 29 -7.83 4.92 10.22
N LEU A 30 -6.77 4.20 9.83
CA LEU A 30 -6.80 2.74 9.67
C LEU A 30 -7.10 2.03 11.00
N GLY A 31 -6.47 2.49 12.09
CA GLY A 31 -6.63 1.91 13.42
C GLY A 31 -7.99 2.14 14.06
N TYR A 32 -8.72 3.18 13.63
CA TYR A 32 -10.06 3.51 14.13
C TYR A 32 -11.09 2.42 13.83
N LEU A 33 -11.02 1.80 12.65
CA LEU A 33 -11.94 0.72 12.25
C LEU A 33 -11.33 -0.67 12.41
N ASP A 34 -10.02 -0.81 12.24
CA ASP A 34 -9.34 -2.09 12.35
C ASP A 34 -7.95 -1.91 12.99
N SER A 35 -7.93 -1.90 14.32
CA SER A 35 -6.70 -1.79 15.10
C SER A 35 -5.70 -2.93 14.80
N SER A 36 -6.17 -4.05 14.22
CA SER A 36 -5.29 -5.14 13.82
C SER A 36 -4.50 -4.83 12.55
N LEU A 37 -5.02 -4.00 11.64
CA LEU A 37 -4.32 -3.60 10.41
C LEU A 37 -3.11 -2.70 10.72
N ALA A 38 -3.28 -1.69 11.57
CA ALA A 38 -2.17 -0.83 11.97
C ALA A 38 -1.06 -1.62 12.70
N ASN A 39 -1.45 -2.54 13.59
CA ASN A 39 -0.51 -3.36 14.36
C ASN A 39 0.27 -4.39 13.51
N ARG A 40 -0.27 -4.79 12.35
CA ARG A 40 0.40 -5.73 11.44
C ARG A 40 1.51 -5.10 10.60
N ASN A 41 1.66 -3.76 10.63
CA ASN A 41 2.62 -3.01 9.82
C ASN A 41 2.64 -3.46 8.35
N PRO A 42 1.48 -3.44 7.65
CA PRO A 42 1.42 -3.84 6.25
C PRO A 42 2.31 -2.94 5.38
N SER A 43 2.83 -3.48 4.28
CA SER A 43 3.49 -2.63 3.28
C SER A 43 2.46 -1.74 2.58
N LEU A 44 2.88 -0.56 2.13
CA LEU A 44 2.01 0.31 1.32
C LEU A 44 1.51 -0.41 0.06
N TYR A 45 2.36 -1.23 -0.56
CA TYR A 45 1.96 -2.08 -1.69
C TYR A 45 0.83 -3.05 -1.33
N GLU A 46 0.87 -3.67 -0.15
CA GLU A 46 -0.21 -4.54 0.34
C GLU A 46 -1.51 -3.75 0.59
N LEU A 47 -1.41 -2.55 1.14
CA LEU A 47 -2.56 -1.66 1.32
C LEU A 47 -3.23 -1.31 -0.02
N VAL A 48 -2.45 -1.02 -1.06
CA VAL A 48 -2.99 -0.78 -2.41
C VAL A 48 -3.65 -2.04 -2.98
N GLY A 49 -3.06 -3.21 -2.76
CA GLY A 49 -3.68 -4.49 -3.15
C GLY A 49 -5.02 -4.75 -2.47
N GLN A 50 -5.27 -4.13 -1.31
CA GLN A 50 -6.52 -4.19 -0.55
C GLN A 50 -7.36 -2.92 -0.68
N LEU A 51 -7.05 -2.03 -1.63
CA LEU A 51 -7.67 -0.70 -1.75
C LEU A 51 -9.21 -0.77 -1.83
N ASP A 52 -9.76 -1.69 -2.61
CA ASP A 52 -11.22 -1.90 -2.70
C ASP A 52 -11.85 -2.23 -1.34
N GLN A 53 -11.18 -3.09 -0.56
CA GLN A 53 -11.64 -3.48 0.76
C GLN A 53 -11.52 -2.32 1.76
N LEU A 54 -10.44 -1.54 1.67
CA LEU A 54 -10.25 -0.34 2.49
C LEU A 54 -11.32 0.71 2.19
N LEU A 55 -11.57 1.01 0.91
CA LEU A 55 -12.61 1.95 0.50
C LEU A 55 -14.01 1.55 0.95
N TYR A 56 -14.31 0.24 0.95
CA TYR A 56 -15.58 -0.29 1.45
C TYR A 56 -15.70 -0.18 2.98
N ARG A 57 -14.64 -0.54 3.71
CA ARG A 57 -14.65 -0.51 5.18
C ARG A 57 -14.70 0.91 5.74
N HIS A 58 -14.00 1.84 5.08
CA HIS A 58 -13.89 3.24 5.50
C HIS A 58 -15.02 4.11 4.93
N ASP A 59 -16.17 3.52 4.59
CA ASP A 59 -17.31 4.27 4.06
C ASP A 59 -17.78 5.36 5.02
N GLY A 60 -18.01 6.56 4.49
CA GLY A 60 -18.35 7.75 5.28
C GLY A 60 -17.22 8.36 6.12
N THR A 61 -15.95 7.95 5.95
CA THR A 61 -14.80 8.56 6.64
C THR A 61 -14.00 9.51 5.75
N PRO A 62 -13.29 10.51 6.32
CA PRO A 62 -12.37 11.38 5.56
C PRO A 62 -11.28 10.60 4.82
N LEU A 63 -10.78 9.53 5.43
CA LEU A 63 -9.78 8.64 4.80
C LEU A 63 -10.28 8.08 3.47
N ARG A 64 -11.54 7.65 3.38
CA ARG A 64 -12.09 7.14 2.13
C ARG A 64 -12.13 8.21 1.04
N GLU A 65 -12.48 9.44 1.38
CA GLU A 65 -12.53 10.53 0.39
C GLU A 65 -11.15 10.82 -0.18
N VAL A 66 -10.13 10.90 0.69
CA VAL A 66 -8.74 11.08 0.28
C VAL A 66 -8.25 9.89 -0.55
N LEU A 67 -8.49 8.65 -0.10
CA LEU A 67 -8.13 7.44 -0.85
C LEU A 67 -8.84 7.36 -2.21
N LEU A 68 -10.10 7.81 -2.32
CA LEU A 68 -10.84 7.86 -3.58
C LEU A 68 -10.17 8.78 -4.59
N ARG A 69 -9.71 9.97 -4.16
CA ARG A 69 -9.01 10.93 -5.03
C ARG A 69 -7.75 10.33 -5.65
N HIS A 70 -7.02 9.52 -4.89
CA HIS A 70 -5.77 8.88 -5.32
C HIS A 70 -5.97 7.47 -5.90
N SER A 71 -7.18 6.93 -5.88
CA SER A 71 -7.45 5.52 -6.15
C SER A 71 -7.05 5.07 -7.56
N GLU A 72 -7.27 5.91 -8.57
CA GLU A 72 -6.90 5.59 -9.95
C GLU A 72 -5.37 5.52 -10.12
N LYS A 73 -4.65 6.49 -9.54
CA LYS A 73 -3.18 6.55 -9.53
C LYS A 73 -2.59 5.30 -8.86
N LEU A 74 -3.09 4.97 -7.66
CA LEU A 74 -2.66 3.78 -6.91
C LEU A 74 -2.93 2.48 -7.67
N ARG A 75 -4.11 2.32 -8.28
CA ARG A 75 -4.43 1.12 -9.08
C ARG A 75 -3.51 0.96 -10.28
N ASN A 76 -3.24 2.05 -10.99
CA ASN A 76 -2.34 2.02 -12.14
C ASN A 76 -0.91 1.65 -11.71
N GLN A 77 -0.40 2.27 -10.63
CA GLN A 77 0.91 1.92 -10.08
C GLN A 77 0.99 0.45 -9.67
N TYR A 78 -0.01 -0.04 -8.93
CA TYR A 78 -0.09 -1.44 -8.50
C TYR A 78 -0.05 -2.41 -9.68
N LYS A 79 -0.83 -2.13 -10.72
CA LYS A 79 -0.87 -2.95 -11.94
C LYS A 79 0.49 -2.99 -12.64
N ILE A 80 1.13 -1.83 -12.83
CA ILE A 80 2.45 -1.76 -13.49
C ILE A 80 3.51 -2.51 -12.68
N ILE A 81 3.47 -2.40 -11.34
CA ILE A 81 4.38 -3.15 -10.46
C ILE A 81 4.13 -4.66 -10.58
N GLN A 82 2.86 -5.10 -10.57
CA GLN A 82 2.51 -6.51 -10.77
C GLN A 82 3.02 -7.06 -12.11
N GLU A 83 2.86 -6.30 -13.20
CA GLU A 83 3.36 -6.66 -14.52
C GLU A 83 4.89 -6.78 -14.53
N ASN A 84 5.61 -5.83 -13.91
CA ASN A 84 7.07 -5.91 -13.82
C ASN A 84 7.54 -7.09 -12.95
N ILE A 85 6.84 -7.42 -11.86
CA ILE A 85 7.13 -8.60 -11.05
C ILE A 85 6.89 -9.88 -11.86
N ALA A 86 5.78 -9.97 -12.59
CA ALA A 86 5.45 -11.12 -13.44
C ALA A 86 6.48 -11.32 -14.57
N ASP A 87 6.96 -10.23 -15.16
CA ASP A 87 8.01 -10.19 -16.19
C ASP A 87 9.43 -10.39 -15.63
N TRP A 88 9.60 -10.61 -14.32
CA TRP A 88 10.92 -10.69 -13.66
C TRP A 88 11.79 -9.42 -13.76
N LYS A 89 11.16 -8.27 -14.03
CA LYS A 89 11.79 -6.93 -14.06
C LYS A 89 11.84 -6.34 -12.65
N LEU A 90 12.50 -7.05 -11.72
CA LEU A 90 12.47 -6.72 -10.28
C LEU A 90 13.09 -5.36 -9.96
N ALA A 91 14.14 -4.94 -10.67
CA ALA A 91 14.76 -3.64 -10.46
C ALA A 91 13.84 -2.47 -10.89
N GLN A 92 13.00 -2.68 -11.92
CA GLN A 92 12.00 -1.71 -12.33
C GLN A 92 10.82 -1.68 -11.36
N ALA A 93 10.37 -2.86 -10.91
CA ALA A 93 9.35 -2.97 -9.87
C ALA A 93 9.76 -2.24 -8.58
N ASP A 94 11.01 -2.43 -8.13
CA ASP A 94 11.58 -1.74 -6.96
C ASP A 94 11.53 -0.21 -7.11
N LYS A 95 11.95 0.32 -8.27
CA LYS A 95 11.86 1.75 -8.54
C LYS A 95 10.43 2.30 -8.54
N LEU A 96 9.46 1.49 -8.94
CA LEU A 96 8.06 1.90 -8.98
C LEU A 96 7.41 1.90 -7.59
N LEU A 97 7.97 1.16 -6.62
CA LEU A 97 7.49 1.20 -5.23
C LEU A 97 7.64 2.60 -4.62
N TYR A 98 8.69 3.35 -4.97
CA TYR A 98 8.82 4.75 -4.55
C TYR A 98 7.63 5.61 -4.99
N GLY A 99 7.04 5.33 -6.16
CA GLY A 99 5.85 6.07 -6.61
C GLY A 99 4.61 5.79 -5.75
N ILE A 100 4.51 4.60 -5.15
CA ILE A 100 3.48 4.33 -4.14
C ILE A 100 3.77 5.13 -2.87
N GLU A 101 5.02 5.15 -2.40
CA GLU A 101 5.45 5.96 -1.25
C GLU A 101 5.09 7.44 -1.45
N ASP A 102 5.44 8.03 -2.59
CA ASP A 102 5.10 9.43 -2.93
C ASP A 102 3.58 9.69 -2.84
N THR A 103 2.77 8.75 -3.31
CA THR A 103 1.30 8.89 -3.29
C THR A 103 0.75 8.79 -1.87
N PHE A 104 1.34 7.94 -1.02
CA PHE A 104 0.97 7.86 0.39
C PHE A 104 1.45 9.07 1.19
N ASP A 105 2.57 9.69 0.83
CA ASP A 105 3.03 10.95 1.41
C ASP A 105 2.06 12.10 1.07
N GLU A 106 1.53 12.13 -0.16
CA GLU A 106 0.45 13.04 -0.56
C GLU A 106 -0.83 12.79 0.27
N ILE A 107 -1.25 11.52 0.42
CA ILE A 107 -2.42 11.14 1.22
C ILE A 107 -2.26 11.59 2.67
N GLU A 108 -1.12 11.30 3.31
CA GLU A 108 -0.82 11.68 4.70
C GLU A 108 -0.84 13.21 4.90
N SER A 109 -0.44 13.96 3.87
CA SER A 109 -0.49 15.42 3.89
C SER A 109 -1.92 15.96 3.79
N GLU A 110 -2.82 15.24 3.13
CA GLU A 110 -4.23 15.61 2.95
C GLU A 110 -5.15 15.19 4.12
N LEU A 111 -4.75 14.20 4.92
CA LEU A 111 -5.46 13.84 6.15
C LEU A 111 -5.23 14.92 7.22
N ASP A 112 -6.23 15.22 8.05
CA ASP A 112 -6.15 16.23 9.13
C ASP A 112 -5.77 15.60 10.50
#